data_AF-A0A2V3DPC2-F1
#
_entry.id   AF-A0A2V3DPC2-F1
#
_cell.length_a   1.000
_cell.length_b   1.000
_cell.length_c   1.000
_cell.angle_alpha   90.00
_cell.angle_beta   90.00
_cell.angle_gamma   90.00
#
_symmetry.space_group_name_H-M   'P 1'
#
loop_
_entity.id
_entity.type
_entity.pdbx_description
1 polymer ?
#
loop_
_entity_poly.entity_id
_entity_poly.type
_entity_poly.pdbx_seq_one_letter_code
_entity_poly.pdbx_strand_id
1 'polypeptide(L)'
;MGKRWSGHKWLALAWALLGLSLVSTIVALGVWFFGVDPDDYETRNFSAVLFQRQLTLAGALLLPGLSAAAAIRSMFVTPRRPSRVIASFLVLLLAAVVFWFCCSWGFSAIDHASRAALWHD
;
A
#
# COMPACT_ATOMS: atom_id res chain seq x y z
N MET A 1 -9.81 -12.61 -29.95
CA MET A 1 -8.42 -12.68 -29.42
C MET A 1 -8.07 -11.35 -28.75
N GLY A 2 -7.90 -11.34 -27.42
CA GLY A 2 -7.57 -10.12 -26.68
C GLY A 2 -6.16 -9.62 -27.02
N LYS A 3 -6.03 -8.33 -27.35
CA LYS A 3 -4.76 -7.68 -27.72
C LYS A 3 -3.80 -7.77 -26.52
N ARG A 4 -2.81 -8.66 -26.57
CA ARG A 4 -1.80 -8.83 -25.50
C ARG A 4 -1.07 -7.51 -25.30
N TRP A 5 -1.11 -6.99 -24.07
CA TRP A 5 -0.37 -5.79 -23.70
C TRP A 5 1.14 -6.01 -23.81
N SER A 6 1.85 -5.02 -24.36
CA SER A 6 3.31 -5.07 -24.47
C SER A 6 3.96 -4.91 -23.09
N GLY A 7 5.15 -5.47 -22.90
CA GLY A 7 5.88 -5.37 -21.62
C GLY A 7 6.13 -3.93 -21.17
N HIS A 8 6.28 -2.98 -22.10
CA HIS A 8 6.41 -1.56 -21.77
C HIS A 8 5.14 -0.98 -21.13
N LYS A 9 3.94 -1.42 -21.55
CA LYS A 9 2.68 -1.00 -20.93
C LYS A 9 2.55 -1.53 -19.51
N TRP A 10 2.98 -2.77 -19.28
CA TRP A 10 3.04 -3.35 -17.93
C TRP A 10 4.04 -2.62 -17.03
N LEU A 11 5.20 -2.26 -17.55
CA LEU A 11 6.19 -1.46 -16.82
C LEU A 11 5.66 -0.06 -16.48
N ALA A 12 5.04 0.62 -17.44
CA ALA A 12 4.43 1.93 -17.23
C ALA A 12 3.30 1.88 -16.19
N LEU A 13 2.47 0.83 -16.24
CA LEU A 13 1.44 0.58 -15.23
C LEU A 13 2.05 0.36 -13.84
N ALA A 14 3.12 -0.43 -13.74
CA ALA A 14 3.81 -0.65 -12.46
C ALA A 14 4.36 0.66 -11.88
N TRP A 15 4.98 1.52 -12.70
CA TRP A 15 5.41 2.85 -12.29
C TRP A 15 4.25 3.75 -11.85
N ALA A 16 3.16 3.78 -12.60
CA ALA A 16 1.98 4.56 -12.26
C ALA A 16 1.37 4.08 -10.93
N LEU A 17 1.27 2.76 -10.72
CA LEU A 17 0.77 2.18 -9.48
C LEU A 17 1.72 2.44 -8.29
N LEU A 18 3.03 2.45 -8.51
CA LEU A 18 4.02 2.81 -7.49
C LEU A 18 3.90 4.30 -7.09
N GLY A 19 3.78 5.19 -8.08
CA GLY A 19 3.56 6.61 -7.81
C GLY A 19 2.25 6.84 -7.05
N LEU A 20 1.18 6.16 -7.47
CA LEU A 20 -0.12 6.23 -6.81
C LEU A 20 -0.06 5.64 -5.39
N SER A 21 0.70 4.56 -5.17
CA SER A 21 0.88 4.00 -3.84
C SER A 21 1.55 5.00 -2.91
N LEU A 22 2.61 5.68 -3.35
CA LEU A 22 3.29 6.68 -2.52
C LEU A 22 2.37 7.82 -2.11
N VAL A 23 1.63 8.39 -3.07
CA VAL A 23 0.65 9.47 -2.78
C VAL A 23 -0.43 8.96 -1.83
N SER A 24 -0.97 7.77 -2.07
CA SER A 24 -2.00 7.17 -1.21
C SER A 24 -1.49 6.90 0.20
N THR A 25 -0.25 6.44 0.36
CA THR A 25 0.35 6.20 1.67
C THR A 25 0.55 7.52 2.41
N ILE A 26 1.02 8.58 1.74
CA ILE A 26 1.16 9.91 2.35
C ILE A 26 -0.18 10.46 2.82
N VAL A 27 -1.23 10.36 1.99
CA VAL A 27 -2.58 10.81 2.37
C VAL A 27 -3.13 9.98 3.52
N ALA A 28 -2.99 8.64 3.48
CA ALA A 28 -3.43 7.76 4.55
C ALA A 28 -2.72 8.05 5.88
N LEU A 29 -1.41 8.29 5.84
CA LEU A 29 -0.64 8.71 7.01
C LEU A 29 -1.09 10.07 7.53
N GLY A 30 -1.35 11.04 6.65
CA GLY A 30 -1.90 12.33 7.05
C GLY A 30 -3.24 12.19 7.78
N VAL A 31 -4.15 11.37 7.25
CA VAL A 31 -5.45 11.10 7.89
C VAL A 31 -5.28 10.36 9.22
N TRP A 32 -4.33 9.43 9.33
CA TRP A 32 -4.06 8.71 10.58
C TRP A 32 -3.41 9.56 11.66
N PHE A 33 -2.51 10.48 11.31
CA PHE A 33 -1.79 11.32 12.26
C PHE A 33 -2.55 12.59 12.65
N PHE A 34 -3.31 13.19 11.73
CA PHE A 34 -4.00 14.47 11.99
C PHE A 34 -5.52 14.34 12.21
N GLY A 35 -6.12 13.20 11.89
CA GLY A 35 -7.59 13.03 11.93
C GLY A 35 -8.13 12.43 13.23
N VAL A 36 -7.31 12.27 14.27
CA VAL A 36 -7.69 11.59 15.50
C VAL A 36 -7.34 12.50 16.67
N ASP A 37 -8.32 13.25 17.15
CA ASP A 37 -8.21 13.87 18.46
C ASP A 37 -8.26 12.77 19.53
N PRO A 38 -7.36 12.79 20.53
CA PRO A 38 -7.35 11.84 21.64
C PRO A 38 -8.65 11.89 22.46
N ASP A 39 -9.45 12.95 22.33
CA ASP A 39 -10.73 13.11 23.02
C ASP A 39 -11.91 12.43 22.30
N ASP A 40 -11.76 12.02 21.02
CA ASP A 40 -12.82 11.34 20.25
C ASP A 40 -13.01 9.86 20.65
N TYR A 41 -12.11 9.30 21.46
CA TYR A 41 -12.17 7.91 21.91
C TYR A 41 -13.22 7.67 23.00
N GLU A 42 -13.66 8.71 23.72
CA GLU A 42 -14.63 8.55 24.82
C GLU A 42 -16.06 8.29 24.34
N THR A 43 -16.38 8.56 23.07
CA THR A 43 -17.77 8.44 22.54
C THR A 43 -17.93 7.58 21.28
N ARG A 44 -16.85 7.19 20.60
CA ARG A 44 -16.93 6.31 19.41
C ARG A 44 -16.78 4.84 19.77
N ASN A 45 -17.66 4.01 19.19
CA ASN A 45 -17.53 2.55 19.20
C ASN A 45 -16.12 2.13 18.75
N PHE A 46 -15.31 1.72 19.72
CA PHE A 46 -13.89 1.40 19.54
C PHE A 46 -13.66 0.36 18.43
N SER A 47 -14.57 -0.60 18.32
CA SER A 47 -14.60 -1.63 17.26
C SER A 47 -14.72 -1.05 15.85
N ALA A 48 -15.47 0.04 15.67
CA ALA A 48 -15.63 0.69 14.37
C ALA A 48 -14.34 1.42 13.93
N VAL A 49 -13.65 2.06 14.87
CA VAL A 49 -12.37 2.75 14.61
C VAL A 49 -11.28 1.74 14.22
N LEU A 50 -11.21 0.62 14.93
CA LEU A 50 -10.26 -0.46 14.67
C LEU A 50 -10.49 -1.08 13.29
N PHE A 51 -11.76 -1.35 12.92
CA PHE A 51 -12.13 -1.85 11.60
C PHE A 51 -11.78 -0.85 10.48
N GLN A 52 -12.04 0.44 10.69
CA GLN A 52 -11.72 1.49 9.71
C GLN A 52 -10.20 1.60 9.47
N ARG A 53 -9.38 1.47 10.51
CA ARG A 53 -7.90 1.43 10.37
C ARG A 53 -7.43 0.20 9.60
N GLN A 54 -8.00 -0.98 9.89
CA GLN A 54 -7.68 -2.21 9.15
C GLN A 54 -8.05 -2.10 7.67
N LEU A 55 -9.21 -1.52 7.34
CA LEU A 55 -9.62 -1.27 5.95
C LEU A 55 -8.69 -0.28 5.24
N THR A 56 -8.28 0.78 5.94
CA THR A 56 -7.36 1.78 5.38
C THR A 56 -5.99 1.16 5.10
N LEU A 57 -5.50 0.31 6.01
CA LEU A 57 -4.27 -0.46 5.81
C LEU A 57 -4.40 -1.43 4.63
N ALA A 58 -5.50 -2.17 4.53
CA ALA A 58 -5.75 -3.08 3.41
C ALA A 58 -5.76 -2.32 2.07
N GLY A 59 -6.42 -1.16 2.01
CA GLY A 59 -6.40 -0.27 0.84
C GLY A 59 -4.99 0.21 0.48
N ALA A 60 -4.22 0.63 1.49
CA ALA A 60 -2.84 1.09 1.31
C ALA A 60 -1.87 -0.02 0.86
N LEU A 61 -2.16 -1.28 1.16
CA LEU A 61 -1.35 -2.43 0.75
C LEU A 61 -1.71 -2.96 -0.65
N LEU A 62 -2.94 -2.73 -1.11
CA LEU A 62 -3.39 -3.18 -2.44
C LEU A 62 -2.58 -2.53 -3.58
N LEU A 63 -2.34 -1.22 -3.51
CA LEU A 63 -1.60 -0.48 -4.53
C LEU A 63 -0.15 -0.96 -4.73
N PRO A 64 0.70 -1.06 -3.68
CA PRO A 64 2.05 -1.59 -3.83
C PRO A 64 2.03 -3.08 -4.22
N GLY A 65 1.06 -3.87 -3.74
CA GLY A 65 0.89 -5.26 -4.16
C GLY A 65 0.59 -5.41 -5.65
N LEU A 66 -0.32 -4.60 -6.19
CA LEU A 66 -0.64 -4.57 -7.62
C LEU A 66 0.54 -4.06 -8.46
N SER A 67 1.29 -3.08 -7.95
CA SER A 67 2.52 -2.59 -8.58
C SER A 67 3.56 -3.71 -8.72
N ALA A 68 3.81 -4.45 -7.63
CA ALA A 68 4.73 -5.59 -7.63
C ALA A 68 4.26 -6.68 -8.62
N ALA A 69 2.97 -7.03 -8.63
CA ALA A 69 2.42 -8.00 -9.57
C ALA A 69 2.59 -7.56 -11.04
N ALA A 70 2.36 -6.28 -11.35
CA ALA A 70 2.58 -5.72 -12.68
C ALA A 70 4.07 -5.74 -13.08
N ALA A 71 4.98 -5.44 -12.15
CA ALA A 71 6.42 -5.49 -12.36
C ALA A 71 6.91 -6.92 -12.67
N ILE A 72 6.48 -7.92 -11.88
CA ILE A 72 6.74 -9.35 -12.12
C ILE A 72 6.26 -9.73 -13.52
N ARG A 73 5.01 -9.38 -13.85
CA ARG A 73 4.43 -9.72 -15.17
C ARG A 73 5.22 -9.07 -16.32
N SER A 74 5.69 -7.84 -16.16
CA SER A 74 6.55 -7.15 -17.13
C SER A 74 7.89 -7.87 -17.40
N MET A 75 8.47 -8.55 -16.39
CA MET A 75 9.70 -9.32 -16.56
C MET A 75 9.50 -10.53 -17.49
N PHE A 76 8.35 -11.22 -17.37
CA PHE A 76 8.10 -12.46 -18.10
C PHE A 76 7.55 -12.27 -19.52
N VAL A 77 7.01 -11.10 -19.87
CA VAL A 77 6.45 -10.81 -21.20
C VAL A 77 7.54 -10.79 -22.29
N THR A 78 7.29 -11.34 -23.47
CA THR A 78 8.22 -11.29 -24.61
C THR A 78 7.98 -10.07 -25.51
N PRO A 79 9.02 -9.56 -26.23
CA PRO A 79 10.44 -9.93 -26.15
C PRO A 79 11.08 -9.48 -24.83
N ARG A 80 11.96 -10.30 -24.26
CA ARG A 80 12.69 -9.96 -23.02
C ARG A 80 13.86 -9.05 -23.36
N ARG A 81 13.86 -7.84 -22.82
CA ARG A 81 15.00 -6.90 -22.92
C ARG A 81 15.63 -6.76 -21.54
N PRO A 82 16.96 -6.86 -21.38
CA PRO A 82 17.62 -6.81 -20.08
C PRO A 82 17.33 -5.49 -19.34
N SER A 83 17.30 -4.36 -20.06
CA SER A 83 16.92 -3.06 -19.50
C SER A 83 15.53 -3.04 -18.88
N ARG A 84 14.56 -3.75 -19.48
CA ARG A 84 13.19 -3.85 -18.93
C ARG A 84 13.15 -4.71 -17.67
N VAL A 85 13.93 -5.79 -17.63
CA VAL A 85 14.01 -6.67 -16.45
C VAL A 85 14.62 -5.91 -15.28
N ILE A 86 15.70 -5.17 -15.50
CA ILE A 86 16.34 -4.32 -14.48
C ILE A 86 15.35 -3.25 -13.99
N ALA A 87 14.68 -2.54 -14.90
CA ALA A 87 13.69 -1.54 -14.52
C ALA A 87 12.52 -2.14 -13.72
N SER A 88 11.98 -3.28 -14.13
CA SER A 88 10.95 -4.00 -13.37
C SER A 88 11.45 -4.45 -12.00
N PHE A 89 12.72 -4.84 -11.88
CA PHE A 89 13.31 -5.29 -10.62
C PHE A 89 13.47 -4.14 -9.64
N LEU A 90 13.91 -2.97 -10.13
CA LEU A 90 13.94 -1.75 -9.33
C LEU A 90 12.52 -1.38 -8.84
N VAL A 91 11.52 -1.40 -9.72
CA VAL A 91 10.13 -1.12 -9.32
C VAL A 91 9.63 -2.13 -8.28
N LEU A 92 9.97 -3.41 -8.43
CA LEU A 92 9.63 -4.45 -7.46
C LEU A 92 10.27 -4.19 -6.10
N LEU A 93 11.55 -3.81 -6.06
CA LEU A 93 12.25 -3.45 -4.82
C LEU A 93 11.62 -2.23 -4.15
N LEU A 94 11.34 -1.16 -4.92
CA LEU A 94 10.66 0.01 -4.37
C LEU A 94 9.26 -0.34 -3.85
N ALA A 95 8.50 -1.15 -4.57
CA ALA A 95 7.16 -1.59 -4.14
C ALA A 95 7.25 -2.41 -2.84
N ALA A 96 8.27 -3.26 -2.69
CA ALA A 96 8.51 -4.03 -1.47
C ALA A 96 8.87 -3.11 -0.28
N VAL A 97 9.67 -2.07 -0.50
CA VAL A 97 9.99 -1.07 0.54
C VAL A 97 8.73 -0.31 0.97
N VAL A 98 7.92 0.16 0.03
CA VAL A 98 6.66 0.84 0.33
C VAL A 98 5.69 -0.08 1.07
N PHE A 99 5.58 -1.34 0.63
CA PHE A 99 4.76 -2.34 1.30
C PHE A 99 5.22 -2.58 2.75
N TRP A 100 6.53 -2.74 2.97
CA TRP A 100 7.11 -2.86 4.30
C TRP A 100 6.81 -1.65 5.18
N PHE A 101 6.92 -0.44 4.62
CA PHE A 101 6.60 0.80 5.34
C PHE A 101 5.12 0.86 5.74
N CYS A 102 4.20 0.55 4.81
CA CYS A 102 2.76 0.46 5.11
C CYS A 102 2.47 -0.56 6.21
N CYS A 103 3.10 -1.74 6.18
CA CYS A 103 2.90 -2.77 7.21
C CYS A 103 3.43 -2.32 8.57
N SER A 104 4.68 -1.87 8.65
CA SER A 104 5.31 -1.48 9.92
C SER A 104 4.54 -0.35 10.60
N TRP A 105 4.16 0.69 9.86
CA TRP A 105 3.41 1.82 10.41
C TRP A 105 1.94 1.47 10.67
N GLY A 106 1.33 0.66 9.81
CA GLY A 106 -0.04 0.16 9.99
C GLY A 106 -0.19 -0.69 11.23
N PHE A 107 0.74 -1.61 11.48
CA PHE A 107 0.71 -2.44 12.68
C PHE A 107 0.93 -1.61 13.94
N SER A 108 1.84 -0.63 13.94
CA SER A 108 1.99 0.29 15.06
C SER A 108 0.72 1.10 15.32
N ALA A 109 0.04 1.59 14.28
CA ALA A 109 -1.21 2.33 14.43
C ALA A 109 -2.37 1.48 14.96
N ILE A 110 -2.39 0.17 14.63
CA ILE A 110 -3.37 -0.79 15.16
C ILE A 110 -3.03 -1.14 16.62
N ASP A 111 -1.75 -1.36 16.96
CA ASP A 111 -1.31 -1.69 18.32
C ASP A 111 -1.56 -0.53 19.30
N HIS A 112 -1.36 0.72 18.87
CA HIS A 112 -1.72 1.87 19.69
C HIS A 112 -3.23 1.97 19.93
N ALA A 113 -4.04 1.66 18.92
CA ALA A 113 -5.49 1.62 19.08
C ALA A 113 -5.91 0.48 20.02
N SER A 114 -5.41 -0.75 19.83
CA SER A 114 -5.80 -1.89 20.67
C SER A 114 -5.43 -1.69 22.14
N ARG A 115 -4.26 -1.09 22.43
CA ARG A 115 -3.87 -0.76 23.80
C ARG A 115 -4.80 0.28 24.41
N ALA A 116 -5.16 1.33 23.68
CA ALA A 116 -6.11 2.32 24.17
C ALA A 116 -7.49 1.70 24.46
N ALA A 117 -7.92 0.68 23.71
CA ALA A 117 -9.17 -0.05 23.98
C ALA A 117 -9.16 -0.73 25.37
N LEU A 118 -8.05 -1.38 25.71
CA LEU A 118 -7.89 -2.17 26.93
C LEU A 118 -7.90 -1.33 28.22
N TRP A 119 -7.69 -0.01 28.13
CA TRP A 119 -7.75 0.89 29.30
C TRP A 119 -9.16 1.44 29.56
N HIS A 120 -10.11 1.21 28.65
CA HIS A 120 -11.50 1.68 28.75
C HIS A 120 -12.53 0.56 29.02
N ASP A 121 -12.07 -0.71 29.10
CA ASP A 121 -12.83 -1.86 29.63
C ASP A 121 -12.52 -2.09 31.12
#